data_AF-X0R2M0-F1
#
_entry.id   AF-X0R2M0-F1
#
_cell.length_a   1.000
_cell.length_b   1.000
_cell.length_c   1.000
_cell.angle_alpha   90.00
_cell.angle_beta   90.00
_cell.angle_gamma   90.00
#
_symmetry.space_group_name_H-M   'P 1'
#
loop_
_entity.id
_entity.type
_entity.pdbx_description
1 polymer ?
#
loop_
_entity_poly.entity_id
_entity_poly.type
_entity_poly.pdbx_seq_one_letter_code
_entity_poly.pdbx_strand_id
1 'polypeptide(L)'
;MFCNNCNQENSSEAGFCSKCGHQLSDVKAQTPPPLTPVNISKDAQILQNHSASSSENADALLAAFVGKKYDDFYRNKWFKDSEPRLEVNKDGSSIHSFNIAGLLLGTSWLCYRKMYLVALCIVLGINTVDLILMHLLGMEAYSSIGQTSFFVAWAVLTGLLGNYFYFSHSVKNIKKVMSNTAYPATVEQELAAKGGTSWVGAIVGSILSVLLSMGMSYLFAPDWFWLV
;
A
#
# COMPACT_ATOMS: atom_id res chain seq x y z
N MET A 1 -1.23 37.10 11.31
CA MET A 1 -0.71 35.72 11.54
C MET A 1 -1.67 34.69 10.97
N PHE A 2 -1.16 33.57 10.47
CA PHE A 2 -1.99 32.48 9.93
C PHE A 2 -2.32 31.46 11.02
N CYS A 3 -3.57 31.00 11.06
CA CYS A 3 -3.97 29.95 11.98
C CYS A 3 -3.43 28.59 11.51
N ASN A 4 -2.64 27.89 12.34
CA ASN A 4 -2.07 26.59 12.00
C ASN A 4 -3.10 25.46 11.79
N ASN A 5 -4.35 25.68 12.19
CA ASN A 5 -5.42 24.70 12.04
C ASN A 5 -6.25 24.90 10.76
N CYS A 6 -6.49 26.15 10.34
CA CYS A 6 -7.38 26.44 9.20
C CYS A 6 -6.81 27.40 8.15
N ASN A 7 -5.56 27.83 8.30
CA ASN A 7 -4.85 28.79 7.45
C ASN A 7 -5.55 30.15 7.25
N GLN A 8 -6.51 30.51 8.09
CA GLN A 8 -7.11 31.84 8.06
C GLN A 8 -6.09 32.91 8.51
N GLU A 9 -6.03 34.02 7.77
CA GLU A 9 -5.28 35.20 8.17
C GLU A 9 -6.04 35.94 9.29
N ASN A 10 -5.35 36.21 10.39
CA ASN A 10 -5.87 36.90 11.57
C ASN A 10 -4.95 38.05 11.98
N SER A 11 -5.50 39.04 12.69
CA SER A 11 -4.72 40.13 13.29
C SER A 11 -3.61 39.58 14.19
N SER A 12 -2.49 40.29 14.27
CA SER A 12 -1.36 39.95 15.16
C SER A 12 -1.68 40.02 16.64
N GLU A 13 -2.77 40.69 17.03
CA GLU A 13 -3.23 40.84 18.42
C GLU A 13 -4.43 39.92 18.75
N ALA A 14 -4.88 39.10 17.79
CA ALA A 14 -6.05 38.24 17.99
C ALA A 14 -5.66 36.99 18.79
N GLY A 15 -6.14 36.86 20.04
CA GLY A 15 -5.91 35.67 20.86
C GLY A 15 -6.60 34.39 20.35
N PHE A 16 -7.59 34.52 19.47
CA PHE A 16 -8.31 33.40 18.87
C PHE A 16 -8.57 33.62 17.38
N CYS A 17 -8.61 32.54 16.62
CA CYS A 17 -8.91 32.55 15.20
C CYS A 17 -10.36 32.94 14.95
N SER A 18 -10.56 33.99 14.14
CA SER A 18 -11.87 34.50 13.74
C SER A 18 -12.76 33.48 13.00
N LYS A 19 -12.16 32.45 12.40
CA LYS A 19 -12.88 31.45 11.60
C LYS A 19 -13.16 30.15 12.33
N CYS A 20 -12.19 29.60 13.05
CA CYS A 20 -12.32 28.27 13.65
C CYS A 20 -12.24 28.27 15.18
N GLY A 21 -12.08 29.43 15.82
CA GLY A 21 -11.99 29.56 17.29
C GLY A 21 -10.70 29.00 17.90
N HIS A 22 -9.75 28.52 17.10
CA HIS A 22 -8.47 28.00 17.58
C HIS A 22 -7.64 29.12 18.22
N GLN A 23 -7.09 28.87 19.41
CA GLN A 23 -6.25 29.85 20.10
C GLN A 23 -4.99 30.15 19.29
N LEU A 24 -4.70 31.43 19.09
CA LEU A 24 -3.51 31.87 18.39
C LEU A 24 -2.52 32.34 19.45
N SER A 25 -1.50 31.53 19.71
CA SER A 25 -0.56 31.77 20.80
C SER A 25 0.21 33.07 20.61
N ASP A 26 0.15 33.97 21.60
CA ASP A 26 0.95 35.19 21.65
C ASP A 26 2.45 34.82 21.76
N VAL A 27 3.14 34.76 20.63
CA VAL A 27 4.60 34.77 20.61
C VAL A 27 5.05 36.21 20.85
N LYS A 28 4.94 36.69 22.09
CA LYS A 28 5.87 37.73 22.55
C LYS A 28 7.27 37.14 22.38
N ALA A 29 8.09 37.84 21.61
CA ALA A 29 9.48 37.51 21.35
C ALA A 29 10.22 37.17 22.65
N GLN A 30 10.24 35.88 23.00
CA GLN A 30 11.16 35.34 23.97
C GLN A 30 12.47 35.14 23.20
N THR A 31 13.49 35.93 23.56
CA THR A 31 14.88 35.48 23.41
C THR A 31 14.95 34.01 23.84
N PRO A 32 15.59 33.13 23.06
CA PRO A 32 15.57 31.70 23.32
C PRO A 32 15.98 31.45 24.78
N PRO A 33 15.16 30.74 25.57
CA PRO A 33 15.52 30.44 26.95
C PRO A 33 16.82 29.63 26.96
N PRO A 34 17.66 29.77 28.00
CA PRO A 34 18.89 29.00 28.11
C PRO A 34 18.58 27.51 27.97
N LEU A 35 19.41 26.81 27.19
CA LEU A 35 19.37 25.35 27.03
C LEU A 35 19.62 24.70 28.40
N THR A 36 18.56 24.55 29.18
CA THR A 36 18.57 23.81 30.45
C THR A 36 18.16 22.37 30.19
N PRO A 37 18.74 21.39 30.91
CA PRO A 37 18.45 19.96 30.72
C PRO A 37 16.97 19.60 30.85
N VAL A 38 16.18 20.43 31.54
CA VAL A 38 14.73 20.25 31.74
C VAL A 38 13.91 20.40 30.45
N ASN A 39 14.28 21.32 29.55
CA ASN A 39 13.57 21.49 28.28
C ASN A 39 13.90 20.37 27.28
N ILE A 40 15.13 19.86 27.30
CA ILE A 40 15.55 18.71 26.49
C ILE A 40 14.76 17.45 26.89
N SER A 41 14.56 17.22 28.19
CA SER A 41 13.75 16.08 28.67
C SER A 41 12.30 16.18 28.26
N LYS A 42 11.72 17.38 28.28
CA LYS A 42 10.31 17.60 27.92
C LYS A 42 10.06 17.46 26.42
N ASP A 43 10.95 18.00 25.59
CA ASP A 43 10.86 17.85 24.13
C ASP A 43 11.12 16.40 23.69
N ALA A 44 12.07 15.71 24.33
CA ALA A 44 12.31 14.28 24.09
C ALA A 44 11.11 13.40 24.50
N GLN A 45 10.45 13.71 25.62
CA GLN A 45 9.23 13.02 26.06
C GLN A 45 8.04 13.26 25.12
N ILE A 46 7.89 14.48 24.59
CA ILE A 46 6.82 14.79 23.61
C ILE A 46 7.05 14.05 22.30
N LEU A 47 8.29 14.01 21.79
CA LEU A 47 8.66 13.25 20.60
C LEU A 47 8.42 11.74 20.76
N GLN A 48 8.80 11.16 21.91
CA GLN A 48 8.58 9.75 22.21
C GLN A 48 7.10 9.40 22.35
N ASN A 49 6.30 10.25 23.02
CA ASN A 49 4.86 10.01 23.14
C ASN A 49 4.13 10.16 21.80
N HIS A 50 4.57 11.10 20.96
CA HIS A 50 4.00 11.27 19.62
C HIS A 50 4.39 10.11 18.68
N SER A 51 5.63 9.60 18.74
CA SER A 51 6.06 8.45 17.95
C SER A 51 5.32 7.17 18.40
N ALA A 52 5.26 6.91 19.70
CA ALA A 52 4.52 5.77 20.26
C ALA A 52 3.04 5.81 19.87
N SER A 53 2.37 6.97 20.04
CA SER A 53 0.97 7.13 19.63
C SER A 53 0.78 6.97 18.12
N SER A 54 1.70 7.47 17.30
CA SER A 54 1.62 7.31 15.83
C SER A 54 1.79 5.86 15.39
N SER A 55 2.68 5.12 16.07
CA SER A 55 2.95 3.70 15.83
C SER A 55 1.78 2.83 16.26
N GLU A 56 1.24 3.04 17.46
CA GLU A 56 0.03 2.35 17.96
C GLU A 56 -1.18 2.58 17.04
N ASN A 57 -1.37 3.83 16.59
CA ASN A 57 -2.42 4.16 15.63
C ASN A 57 -2.20 3.46 14.29
N ALA A 58 -0.96 3.41 13.77
CA ALA A 58 -0.66 2.72 12.53
C ALA A 58 -0.91 1.21 12.64
N ASP A 59 -0.54 0.59 13.77
CA ASP A 59 -0.73 -0.83 14.06
C ASP A 59 -2.22 -1.18 14.05
N ALA A 60 -3.05 -0.41 14.76
CA ALA A 60 -4.49 -0.61 14.83
C ALA A 60 -5.19 -0.43 13.46
N LEU A 61 -4.81 0.60 12.69
CA LEU A 61 -5.38 0.85 11.36
C LEU A 61 -5.03 -0.25 10.36
N LEU A 62 -3.80 -0.76 10.42
CA LEU A 62 -3.37 -1.90 9.60
C LEU A 62 -4.08 -3.18 10.02
N ALA A 63 -4.26 -3.43 11.33
CA ALA A 63 -5.03 -4.55 11.84
C ALA A 63 -6.49 -4.52 11.33
N ALA A 64 -7.15 -3.36 11.42
CA ALA A 64 -8.51 -3.16 10.93
C ALA A 64 -8.64 -3.42 9.42
N PHE A 65 -7.68 -2.95 8.62
CA PHE A 65 -7.69 -3.15 7.17
C PHE A 65 -7.33 -4.58 6.78
N VAL A 66 -6.29 -5.17 7.36
CA VAL A 66 -5.78 -6.50 6.96
C VAL A 66 -6.65 -7.63 7.53
N GLY A 67 -7.25 -7.40 8.70
CA GLY A 67 -8.05 -8.35 9.44
C GLY A 67 -7.20 -9.40 10.16
N LYS A 68 -7.79 -10.57 10.43
CA LYS A 68 -7.21 -11.64 11.29
C LYS A 68 -5.76 -12.04 10.98
N LYS A 69 -5.31 -11.92 9.73
CA LYS A 69 -3.93 -12.28 9.33
C LYS A 69 -2.89 -11.20 9.66
N TYR A 70 -3.30 -10.06 10.19
CA TYR A 70 -2.38 -9.00 10.55
C TYR A 70 -1.45 -9.45 11.67
N ASP A 71 -2.01 -9.70 12.85
CA ASP A 71 -1.25 -10.04 14.05
C ASP A 71 -0.46 -11.35 13.89
N ASP A 72 -1.10 -12.37 13.28
CA ASP A 72 -0.50 -13.69 13.10
C ASP A 72 0.65 -13.72 12.08
N PHE A 73 0.67 -12.79 11.12
CA PHE A 73 1.54 -12.94 9.94
C PHE A 73 2.10 -11.61 9.43
N TYR A 74 1.25 -10.66 9.04
CA TYR A 74 1.71 -9.47 8.34
C TYR A 74 2.47 -8.48 9.22
N ARG A 75 2.10 -8.37 10.50
CA ARG A 75 2.78 -7.48 11.46
C ARG A 75 4.26 -7.84 11.57
N ASN A 76 4.57 -9.09 11.91
CA ASN A 76 5.95 -9.56 11.96
C ASN A 76 6.63 -9.47 10.58
N LYS A 77 5.91 -9.79 9.51
CA LYS A 77 6.49 -9.80 8.17
C LYS A 77 6.89 -8.42 7.66
N TRP A 78 6.13 -7.39 7.99
CA TRP A 78 6.42 -6.02 7.59
C TRP A 78 7.27 -5.26 8.61
N PHE A 79 7.21 -5.64 9.88
CA PHE A 79 7.75 -4.83 10.98
C PHE A 79 8.56 -5.64 12.02
N LYS A 80 9.13 -6.80 11.65
CA LYS A 80 9.90 -7.68 12.56
C LYS A 80 10.83 -6.91 13.52
N ASP A 81 11.61 -5.99 12.97
CA ASP A 81 12.63 -5.23 13.68
C ASP A 81 12.39 -3.71 13.59
N SER A 82 11.14 -3.27 13.36
CA SER A 82 10.81 -1.85 13.21
C SER A 82 9.41 -1.54 13.72
N GLU A 83 9.12 -0.28 14.02
CA GLU A 83 7.76 0.12 14.41
C GLU A 83 6.78 0.13 13.21
N PRO A 84 5.51 -0.25 13.44
CA PRO A 84 4.42 -0.06 12.49
C PRO A 84 4.32 1.39 12.02
N ARG A 85 4.12 1.57 10.72
CA ARG A 85 4.02 2.90 10.10
C ARG A 85 3.16 2.84 8.85
N LEU A 86 2.52 3.96 8.53
CA LEU A 86 1.72 4.13 7.31
C LEU A 86 2.55 4.75 6.17
N GLU A 87 3.77 4.26 5.97
CA GLU A 87 4.69 4.78 4.96
C GLU A 87 5.40 3.65 4.23
N VAL A 88 5.42 3.77 2.90
CA VAL A 88 6.09 2.81 2.01
C VAL A 88 7.50 3.34 1.73
N ASN A 89 8.42 3.14 2.67
CA ASN A 89 9.82 3.53 2.49
C ASN A 89 10.56 2.39 1.78
N LYS A 90 11.38 2.71 0.78
CA LYS A 90 12.14 1.73 -0.02
C LYS A 90 13.26 1.04 0.77
N ASP A 91 13.60 1.59 1.94
CA ASP A 91 14.79 1.23 2.70
C ASP A 91 14.52 0.13 3.75
N GLY A 92 13.25 -0.28 3.92
CA GLY A 92 12.86 -1.36 4.82
C GLY A 92 12.99 -2.74 4.16
N SER A 93 13.96 -3.55 4.57
CA SER A 93 14.21 -4.89 4.02
C SER A 93 13.07 -5.91 4.23
N SER A 94 12.17 -5.68 5.19
CA SER A 94 11.10 -6.61 5.60
C SER A 94 9.89 -6.66 4.65
N ILE A 95 9.59 -5.56 3.94
CA ILE A 95 8.44 -5.48 3.01
C ILE A 95 8.61 -6.34 1.75
N HIS A 96 9.86 -6.66 1.38
CA HIS A 96 10.23 -7.51 0.23
C HIS A 96 10.35 -9.00 0.60
N SER A 97 9.53 -9.44 1.55
CA SER A 97 9.53 -10.81 2.01
C SER A 97 8.76 -11.73 1.06
N PHE A 98 9.23 -12.97 0.94
CA PHE A 98 8.66 -13.96 0.03
C PHE A 98 7.20 -14.33 0.37
N ASN A 99 6.34 -14.36 -0.63
CA ASN A 99 4.91 -14.64 -0.54
C ASN A 99 4.59 -15.98 -1.20
N ILE A 100 4.50 -17.04 -0.41
CA ILE A 100 4.20 -18.38 -0.94
C ILE A 100 2.80 -18.47 -1.56
N ALA A 101 1.81 -17.78 -1.02
CA ALA A 101 0.46 -17.76 -1.58
C ALA A 101 0.42 -17.00 -2.91
N GLY A 102 1.17 -15.91 -3.00
CA GLY A 102 1.40 -15.19 -4.25
C GLY A 102 2.15 -16.05 -5.28
N LEU A 103 3.17 -16.81 -4.88
CA LEU A 103 3.89 -17.70 -5.78
C LEU A 103 3.03 -18.86 -6.30
N LEU A 104 2.07 -19.37 -5.53
CA LEU A 104 1.27 -20.54 -5.95
C LEU A 104 -0.04 -20.16 -6.63
N LEU A 105 -0.65 -19.03 -6.23
CA LEU A 105 -1.99 -18.63 -6.68
C LEU A 105 -2.00 -17.30 -7.46
N GLY A 106 -0.90 -16.54 -7.38
CA GLY A 106 -0.65 -15.20 -7.94
C GLY A 106 -1.84 -14.30 -8.14
N THR A 107 -2.36 -14.14 -9.37
CA THR A 107 -3.47 -13.20 -9.62
C THR A 107 -4.70 -13.53 -8.77
N SER A 108 -4.99 -14.83 -8.55
CA SER A 108 -6.05 -15.27 -7.64
C SER A 108 -5.81 -14.77 -6.21
N TRP A 109 -4.57 -14.81 -5.72
CA TRP A 109 -4.21 -14.29 -4.40
C TRP A 109 -4.30 -12.76 -4.33
N LEU A 110 -3.89 -12.06 -5.39
CA LEU A 110 -4.02 -10.60 -5.46
C LEU A 110 -5.48 -10.18 -5.36
N CYS A 111 -6.35 -10.84 -6.13
CA CYS A 111 -7.78 -10.58 -6.13
C CYS A 111 -8.47 -11.05 -4.83
N TYR A 112 -8.00 -12.15 -4.23
CA TYR A 112 -8.43 -12.57 -2.88
C TYR A 112 -8.18 -11.47 -1.84
N ARG A 113 -7.08 -10.73 -1.95
CA ARG A 113 -6.74 -9.57 -1.09
C ARG A 113 -7.25 -8.24 -1.62
N LYS A 114 -8.21 -8.26 -2.54
CA LYS A 114 -8.87 -7.09 -3.14
C LYS A 114 -7.93 -6.13 -3.87
N MET A 115 -6.74 -6.60 -4.28
CA MET A 115 -5.77 -5.82 -5.05
C MET A 115 -6.05 -5.88 -6.56
N TYR A 116 -7.30 -5.59 -6.96
CA TYR A 116 -7.76 -5.80 -8.34
C TYR A 116 -6.97 -4.98 -9.38
N LEU A 117 -6.64 -3.73 -9.07
CA LEU A 117 -5.85 -2.89 -9.97
C LEU A 117 -4.42 -3.41 -10.14
N VAL A 118 -3.80 -3.91 -9.06
CA VAL A 118 -2.46 -4.50 -9.12
C VAL A 118 -2.50 -5.78 -9.95
N ALA A 119 -3.50 -6.63 -9.75
CA ALA A 119 -3.71 -7.83 -10.55
C ALA A 119 -3.85 -7.49 -12.04
N LEU A 120 -4.70 -6.52 -12.38
CA LEU A 120 -4.91 -6.07 -13.75
C LEU A 120 -3.59 -5.56 -14.38
N CYS A 121 -2.85 -4.69 -13.69
CA CYS A 121 -1.58 -4.17 -14.21
C CYS A 121 -0.54 -5.28 -14.43
N ILE A 122 -0.44 -6.26 -13.52
CA ILE A 122 0.48 -7.40 -13.67
C ILE A 122 0.08 -8.27 -14.85
N VAL A 123 -1.21 -8.61 -14.99
CA VAL A 123 -1.70 -9.42 -16.12
C VAL A 123 -1.43 -8.72 -17.44
N LEU A 124 -1.79 -7.44 -17.56
CA LEU A 124 -1.53 -6.67 -18.77
C LEU A 124 -0.03 -6.58 -19.06
N GLY A 125 0.79 -6.27 -18.06
CA GLY A 125 2.24 -6.14 -18.22
C GLY A 125 2.90 -7.43 -18.68
N ILE A 126 2.61 -8.56 -18.04
CA ILE A 126 3.18 -9.86 -18.41
C ILE A 126 2.74 -10.24 -19.82
N ASN A 127 1.43 -10.20 -20.13
CA ASN A 127 0.94 -10.58 -21.46
C ASN A 127 1.48 -9.66 -22.57
N THR A 128 1.66 -8.36 -22.29
CA THR A 128 2.22 -7.43 -23.28
C THR A 128 3.68 -7.79 -23.58
N VAL A 129 4.48 -8.05 -22.54
CA VAL A 129 5.88 -8.50 -22.72
C VAL A 129 5.93 -9.83 -23.46
N ASP A 130 5.07 -10.77 -23.11
CA ASP A 130 5.00 -12.09 -23.75
C ASP A 130 4.68 -11.99 -25.25
N LEU A 131 3.67 -11.18 -25.62
CA LEU A 131 3.33 -10.90 -27.02
C LEU A 131 4.49 -10.26 -27.79
N ILE A 132 5.21 -9.32 -27.17
CA ILE A 132 6.40 -8.71 -27.77
C ILE A 132 7.46 -9.79 -28.01
N LEU A 133 7.71 -10.67 -27.04
CA LEU A 133 8.67 -11.76 -27.19
C LEU A 133 8.28 -12.74 -28.30
N MET A 134 7.00 -13.08 -28.45
CA MET A 134 6.52 -13.88 -29.59
C MET A 134 6.89 -13.22 -30.93
N HIS A 135 6.64 -11.92 -31.07
CA HIS A 135 6.90 -11.21 -32.33
C HIS A 135 8.39 -11.06 -32.64
N LEU A 136 9.23 -10.92 -31.61
CA LEU A 136 10.67 -10.69 -31.79
C LEU A 136 11.48 -11.97 -31.98
N LEU A 137 11.09 -13.07 -31.32
CA LEU A 137 11.91 -14.28 -31.26
C LEU A 137 11.53 -15.33 -32.31
N GLY A 138 10.30 -15.29 -32.83
CA GLY A 138 9.77 -16.33 -33.71
C GLY A 138 9.55 -17.67 -32.99
N MET A 139 8.99 -18.65 -33.72
CA MET A 139 8.47 -19.89 -33.14
C MET A 139 9.50 -20.69 -32.33
N GLU A 140 10.66 -21.03 -32.91
CA GLU A 140 11.63 -21.96 -32.29
C GLU A 140 12.28 -21.40 -31.01
N ALA A 141 12.67 -20.11 -31.04
CA ALA A 141 13.26 -19.47 -29.89
C ALA A 141 12.21 -19.21 -28.79
N TYR A 142 11.00 -18.77 -29.18
CA TYR A 142 9.91 -18.57 -28.23
C TYR A 142 9.47 -19.89 -27.58
N SER A 143 9.34 -20.99 -28.32
CA SER A 143 8.96 -22.28 -27.73
C SER A 143 9.99 -22.79 -26.71
N SER A 144 11.26 -22.41 -26.87
CA SER A 144 12.35 -22.81 -25.98
C SER A 144 12.36 -22.04 -24.65
N ILE A 145 11.85 -20.80 -24.61
CA ILE A 145 11.98 -19.92 -23.42
C ILE A 145 10.68 -19.33 -22.91
N GLY A 146 9.66 -19.19 -23.75
CA GLY A 146 8.45 -18.41 -23.50
C GLY A 146 7.72 -18.85 -22.23
N GLN A 147 7.39 -20.14 -22.14
CA GLN A 147 6.60 -20.66 -21.01
C GLN A 147 7.35 -20.58 -19.66
N THR A 148 8.67 -20.81 -19.66
CA THR A 148 9.51 -20.66 -18.48
C THR A 148 9.63 -19.20 -18.06
N SER A 149 9.79 -18.28 -19.03
CA SER A 149 9.90 -16.84 -18.76
C SER A 149 8.62 -16.27 -18.15
N PHE A 150 7.44 -16.72 -18.59
CA PHE A 150 6.16 -16.35 -18.03
C PHE A 150 6.04 -16.76 -16.56
N PHE A 151 6.38 -18.01 -16.23
CA PHE A 151 6.35 -18.50 -14.86
C PHE A 151 7.31 -17.73 -13.96
N VAL A 152 8.53 -17.44 -14.44
CA VAL A 152 9.53 -16.66 -13.68
C VAL A 152 9.04 -15.23 -13.43
N ALA A 153 8.52 -14.54 -14.46
CA ALA A 153 7.99 -13.19 -14.31
C ALA A 153 6.86 -13.14 -13.26
N TRP A 154 5.97 -14.13 -13.31
CA TRP A 154 4.89 -14.26 -12.35
C TRP A 154 5.42 -14.53 -10.94
N ALA A 155 6.33 -15.51 -10.78
CA ALA A 155 6.96 -15.85 -9.50
C ALA A 155 7.66 -14.66 -8.84
N VAL A 156 8.33 -13.81 -9.62
CA VAL A 156 8.96 -12.58 -9.11
C VAL A 156 7.90 -11.57 -8.67
N LEU A 157 6.92 -11.26 -9.52
CA LEU A 157 5.94 -10.21 -9.24
C LEU A 157 4.98 -10.57 -8.10
N THR A 158 4.48 -11.81 -8.05
CA THR A 158 3.50 -12.22 -7.03
C THR A 158 4.17 -12.87 -5.83
N GLY A 159 5.24 -13.62 -6.04
CA GLY A 159 6.01 -14.27 -4.99
C GLY A 159 6.92 -13.30 -4.22
N LEU A 160 7.84 -12.61 -4.89
CA LEU A 160 8.78 -11.72 -4.19
C LEU A 160 8.16 -10.36 -3.82
N LEU A 161 7.34 -9.79 -4.72
CA LEU A 161 6.78 -8.45 -4.51
C LEU A 161 5.34 -8.45 -3.97
N GLY A 162 4.70 -9.61 -3.84
CA GLY A 162 3.29 -9.68 -3.42
C GLY A 162 3.01 -9.05 -2.05
N ASN A 163 3.88 -9.26 -1.06
CA ASN A 163 3.69 -8.64 0.28
C ASN A 163 3.96 -7.13 0.25
N TYR A 164 4.89 -6.68 -0.57
CA TYR A 164 5.14 -5.26 -0.81
C TYR A 164 3.92 -4.58 -1.43
N PHE A 165 3.36 -5.18 -2.49
CA PHE A 165 2.15 -4.66 -3.13
C PHE A 165 0.99 -4.61 -2.15
N TYR A 166 0.82 -5.64 -1.32
CA TYR A 166 -0.25 -5.66 -0.33
C TYR A 166 -0.07 -4.62 0.77
N PHE A 167 1.15 -4.40 1.24
CA PHE A 167 1.43 -3.32 2.19
C PHE A 167 1.14 -1.95 1.58
N SER A 168 1.66 -1.68 0.38
CA SER A 168 1.43 -0.43 -0.35
C SER A 168 -0.05 -0.17 -0.61
N HIS A 169 -0.79 -1.21 -1.01
CA HIS A 169 -2.23 -1.15 -1.18
C HIS A 169 -2.96 -0.83 0.12
N SER A 170 -2.55 -1.44 1.23
CA SER A 170 -3.14 -1.21 2.56
C SER A 170 -2.94 0.24 2.99
N VAL A 171 -1.70 0.73 2.96
CA VAL A 171 -1.35 2.12 3.33
C VAL A 171 -2.13 3.14 2.49
N LYS A 172 -2.21 2.94 1.16
CA LYS A 172 -2.96 3.85 0.27
C LYS A 172 -4.45 3.91 0.62
N ASN A 173 -5.07 2.76 0.87
CA ASN A 173 -6.49 2.72 1.23
C ASN A 173 -6.74 3.30 2.61
N ILE A 174 -5.88 3.01 3.59
CA ILE A 174 -5.98 3.57 4.94
C ILE A 174 -5.94 5.10 4.88
N LYS A 175 -4.93 5.67 4.23
CA LYS A 175 -4.81 7.14 4.06
C LYS A 175 -6.04 7.73 3.40
N LYS A 176 -6.59 7.07 2.37
CA LYS A 176 -7.80 7.52 1.67
C LYS A 176 -9.06 7.50 2.54
N VAL A 177 -9.22 6.48 3.39
CA VAL A 177 -10.35 6.41 4.33
C VAL A 177 -10.21 7.48 5.40
N MET A 178 -9.00 7.64 5.97
CA MET A 178 -8.73 8.66 6.98
C MET A 178 -8.94 10.08 6.46
N SER A 179 -8.62 10.38 5.20
CA SER A 179 -8.83 11.70 4.62
C SER A 179 -10.30 12.02 4.35
N ASN A 180 -11.15 10.99 4.20
CA ASN A 180 -12.52 11.13 3.74
C ASN A 180 -13.57 10.96 4.85
N THR A 181 -13.15 10.55 6.05
CA THR A 181 -14.04 10.16 7.14
C THR A 181 -13.81 11.05 8.36
N ALA A 182 -14.87 11.75 8.80
CA ALA A 182 -14.78 12.68 9.92
C ALA A 182 -14.82 11.99 11.31
N TYR A 183 -15.35 10.77 11.40
CA TYR A 183 -15.59 10.08 12.67
C TYR A 183 -14.74 8.81 12.83
N PRO A 184 -14.00 8.63 13.94
CA PRO A 184 -13.13 7.47 14.16
C PRO A 184 -13.85 6.12 14.12
N ALA A 185 -15.05 6.02 14.71
CA ALA A 185 -15.81 4.76 14.76
C ALA A 185 -16.22 4.27 13.36
N THR A 186 -16.42 5.16 12.40
CA THR A 186 -16.75 4.80 11.01
C THR A 186 -15.50 4.42 10.20
N VAL A 187 -14.30 4.88 10.61
CA VAL A 187 -13.04 4.54 9.92
C VAL A 187 -12.77 3.05 9.99
N GLU A 188 -12.85 2.45 11.18
CA GLU A 188 -12.53 1.02 11.37
C GLU A 188 -13.45 0.12 10.53
N GLN A 189 -14.76 0.40 10.54
CA GLN A 189 -15.73 -0.34 9.75
C GLN A 189 -15.48 -0.20 8.24
N GLU A 190 -15.16 0.99 7.76
CA GLU A 190 -14.86 1.22 6.34
C GLU A 190 -13.53 0.55 5.93
N LEU A 191 -12.52 0.55 6.80
CA LEU A 191 -11.26 -0.16 6.58
C LEU A 191 -11.49 -1.67 6.47
N ALA A 192 -12.26 -2.26 7.38
CA ALA A 192 -12.60 -3.68 7.34
C ALA A 192 -13.39 -4.06 6.07
N ALA A 193 -14.28 -3.19 5.60
CA ALA A 193 -15.04 -3.39 4.37
C ALA A 193 -14.16 -3.33 3.11
N LYS A 194 -13.24 -2.36 3.04
CA LYS A 194 -12.32 -2.19 1.90
C LYS A 194 -11.19 -3.21 1.89
N GLY A 195 -10.72 -3.61 3.06
CA GLY A 195 -9.65 -4.57 3.25
C GLY A 195 -10.14 -6.00 3.42
N GLY A 196 -9.41 -6.80 4.20
CA GLY A 196 -9.72 -8.20 4.45
C GLY A 196 -9.52 -9.08 3.22
N THR A 197 -10.45 -10.03 3.02
CA THR A 197 -10.36 -11.04 1.96
C THR A 197 -11.68 -11.21 1.21
N SER A 198 -11.63 -11.73 -0.02
CA SER A 198 -12.80 -11.98 -0.87
C SER A 198 -12.62 -13.21 -1.74
N TRP A 199 -13.32 -14.30 -1.43
CA TRP A 199 -13.37 -15.50 -2.28
C TRP A 199 -14.02 -15.24 -3.63
N VAL A 200 -15.07 -14.41 -3.66
CA VAL A 200 -15.71 -13.97 -4.91
C VAL A 200 -14.69 -13.20 -5.76
N GLY A 201 -13.93 -12.30 -5.13
CA GLY A 201 -12.85 -11.56 -5.78
C GLY A 201 -11.80 -12.49 -6.37
N ALA A 202 -11.38 -13.51 -5.63
CA ALA A 202 -10.45 -14.53 -6.12
C ALA A 202 -11.00 -15.24 -7.37
N ILE A 203 -12.21 -15.80 -7.30
CA ILE A 203 -12.80 -16.59 -8.39
C ILE A 203 -13.04 -15.71 -9.64
N VAL A 204 -13.78 -14.61 -9.47
CA VAL A 204 -14.14 -13.72 -10.59
C VAL A 204 -12.89 -13.07 -11.17
N GLY A 205 -11.98 -12.60 -10.32
CA GLY A 205 -10.74 -11.99 -10.77
C GLY A 205 -9.86 -12.96 -11.56
N SER A 206 -9.81 -14.23 -11.16
CA SER A 206 -9.04 -15.26 -11.90
C SER A 206 -9.68 -15.57 -13.24
N ILE A 207 -11.00 -15.72 -13.31
CA ILE A 207 -11.72 -15.91 -14.58
C ILE A 207 -11.45 -14.74 -15.51
N LEU A 208 -11.60 -13.50 -15.03
CA LEU A 208 -11.34 -12.30 -15.84
C LEU A 208 -9.88 -12.20 -16.29
N SER A 209 -8.93 -12.60 -15.43
CA SER A 209 -7.50 -12.63 -15.81
C SER A 209 -7.24 -13.60 -16.95
N VAL A 210 -7.83 -14.80 -16.90
CA VAL A 210 -7.69 -15.81 -17.96
C VAL A 210 -8.35 -15.34 -19.24
N LEU A 211 -9.59 -14.83 -19.18
CA LEU A 211 -10.29 -14.31 -20.35
C LEU A 211 -9.55 -13.14 -20.99
N LEU A 212 -8.97 -12.25 -20.19
CA LEU A 212 -8.15 -11.15 -20.67
C LEU A 212 -6.90 -11.65 -21.40
N SER A 213 -6.16 -12.59 -20.80
CA SER A 213 -4.99 -13.21 -21.46
C SER A 213 -5.38 -13.90 -22.77
N MET A 214 -6.45 -14.71 -22.77
CA MET A 214 -6.95 -15.38 -23.97
C MET A 214 -7.36 -14.39 -25.05
N GLY A 215 -8.08 -13.31 -24.69
CA GLY A 215 -8.47 -12.26 -25.62
C GLY A 215 -7.28 -11.51 -26.19
N MET A 216 -6.27 -11.23 -25.38
CA MET A 216 -5.02 -10.63 -25.85
C MET A 216 -4.28 -11.53 -26.84
N SER A 217 -4.09 -12.81 -26.50
CA SER A 217 -3.46 -13.76 -27.42
C SER A 217 -4.27 -13.88 -28.71
N TYR A 218 -5.59 -14.05 -28.62
CA TYR A 218 -6.47 -14.15 -29.79
C TYR A 218 -6.34 -12.96 -30.75
N LEU A 219 -6.26 -11.74 -30.22
CA LEU A 219 -6.23 -10.53 -31.03
C LEU A 219 -4.84 -10.16 -31.55
N PHE A 220 -3.78 -10.54 -30.82
CA PHE A 220 -2.45 -9.99 -31.05
C PHE A 220 -1.34 -11.02 -31.20
N ALA A 221 -1.57 -12.31 -30.98
CA ALA A 221 -0.54 -13.33 -31.19
C ALA A 221 -0.25 -13.49 -32.70
N PRO A 222 1.00 -13.80 -33.08
CA PRO A 222 1.35 -14.00 -34.48
C PRO A 222 0.70 -15.29 -35.04
N ASP A 223 0.45 -15.36 -36.35
CA ASP A 223 -0.29 -16.47 -37.00
C ASP A 223 0.26 -17.86 -36.66
N TRP A 224 1.59 -17.97 -36.53
CA TRP A 224 2.25 -19.24 -36.24
C TRP A 224 1.90 -19.80 -34.84
N PHE A 225 1.41 -18.97 -33.92
CA PHE A 225 0.99 -19.39 -32.59
C PHE A 225 -0.22 -20.34 -32.63
N TRP A 226 -1.07 -20.24 -33.67
CA TRP A 226 -2.29 -21.05 -33.82
C TRP A 226 -2.09 -22.34 -34.62
N LEU A 227 -0.91 -22.51 -35.23
CA LEU A 227 -0.59 -23.66 -36.08
C LEU A 227 0.02 -24.83 -35.28
N VAL A 228 0.25 -24.63 -33.98
CA VAL A 228 0.83 -25.58 -33.02
C VAL A 228 -0.24 -26.00 -32.01
#